data_AF-A0A939GX95-F1
#
_entry.id   AF-A0A939GX95-F1
#
_cell.length_a   1.000
_cell.length_b   1.000
_cell.length_c   1.000
_cell.angle_alpha   90.00
_cell.angle_beta   90.00
_cell.angle_gamma   90.00
#
_symmetry.space_group_name_H-M   'P 1'
#
loop_
_entity.id
_entity.type
_entity.pdbx_description
1 polymer ?
#
loop_
_entity_poly.entity_id
_entity_poly.type
_entity_poly.pdbx_seq_one_letter_code
_entity_poly.pdbx_strand_id
1 'polypeptide(L)'
;MKVFDLHCGQGHIFEGWFGSEADYQDQQQRGLLECPVCGDGAITKGLSAPRLNLGAAAPQPPSSEASAAVSQQTRGLTTLPGNAPEKLRALQAAWLQLSRQLAQASEDVGTRFTEQALAMHRGEQEEKPIRGQVTPAQAQELVEEGVPIVPLALPKVSGETLQ
;
A
#
# COMPACT_ATOMS: atom_id res chain seq x y z
N MET A 1 3.20 -25.33 13.90
CA MET A 1 2.80 -24.04 13.32
C MET A 1 4.03 -23.40 12.69
N LYS A 2 4.00 -23.12 11.39
CA LYS A 2 5.05 -22.46 10.62
C LYS A 2 4.46 -21.18 10.00
N VAL A 3 5.24 -20.10 10.03
CA VAL A 3 4.90 -18.84 9.35
C VAL A 3 5.74 -18.73 8.09
N PHE A 4 5.10 -18.44 6.97
CA PHE A 4 5.78 -18.20 5.70
C PHE A 4 5.44 -16.80 5.17
N ASP A 5 6.45 -16.12 4.64
CA ASP A 5 6.27 -14.92 3.83
C ASP A 5 5.77 -15.35 2.44
N LEU A 6 4.59 -14.89 2.05
CA LEU A 6 3.95 -15.19 0.77
C LEU A 6 3.83 -13.92 -0.07
N HIS A 7 3.82 -14.09 -1.38
CA HIS A 7 3.51 -13.02 -2.32
C HIS A 7 2.53 -13.50 -3.39
N CYS A 8 1.67 -12.60 -3.88
CA CYS A 8 0.80 -12.87 -5.02
C CYS A 8 1.41 -12.40 -6.34
N GLY A 9 0.79 -12.73 -7.48
CA GLY A 9 1.24 -12.29 -8.81
C GLY A 9 1.26 -10.76 -8.99
N GLN A 10 0.49 -10.04 -8.18
CA GLN A 10 0.45 -8.57 -8.13
C GLN A 10 1.52 -7.95 -7.21
N GLY A 11 2.35 -8.77 -6.55
CA GLY A 11 3.46 -8.31 -5.71
C GLY A 11 3.08 -7.89 -4.28
N HIS A 12 1.84 -8.14 -3.82
CA HIS A 12 1.48 -7.95 -2.42
C HIS A 12 2.13 -9.00 -1.54
N ILE A 13 2.72 -8.58 -0.41
CA ILE A 13 3.39 -9.47 0.56
C ILE A 13 2.47 -9.64 1.78
N PHE A 14 2.30 -10.88 2.22
CA PHE A 14 1.49 -11.22 3.39
C PHE A 14 2.02 -12.49 4.08
N GLU A 15 1.64 -12.71 5.33
CA GLU A 15 2.08 -13.87 6.11
C GLU A 15 1.00 -14.97 6.10
N GLY A 16 1.42 -16.22 5.89
CA GLY A 16 0.57 -17.41 5.98
C GLY A 16 0.96 -18.33 7.13
N TRP A 17 -0.03 -18.80 7.88
CA TRP A 17 0.15 -19.66 9.05
C TRP A 17 -0.28 -21.08 8.73
N PHE A 18 0.67 -22.02 8.75
CA PHE A 18 0.44 -23.41 8.32
C PHE A 18 0.81 -24.41 9.41
N GLY A 19 0.16 -25.57 9.40
CA GLY A 19 0.50 -26.66 10.32
C GLY A 19 1.92 -27.20 10.06
N SER A 20 2.29 -27.29 8.78
CA SER A 20 3.57 -27.80 8.30
C SER A 20 3.92 -27.24 6.91
N GLU A 21 5.09 -27.61 6.36
CA GLU A 21 5.44 -27.28 4.97
C GLU A 21 4.58 -28.06 3.96
N ALA A 22 4.28 -29.33 4.28
CA ALA A 22 3.44 -30.17 3.44
C ALA A 22 2.00 -29.64 3.37
N ASP A 23 1.50 -29.07 4.47
CA ASP A 23 0.18 -28.43 4.55
C ASP A 23 0.08 -27.20 3.61
N TYR A 24 1.12 -26.35 3.61
CA TYR A 24 1.21 -25.25 2.62
C TYR A 24 1.20 -25.77 1.17
N GLN A 25 1.98 -26.81 0.87
CA GLN A 25 2.06 -27.38 -0.47
C GLN A 25 0.73 -27.99 -0.93
N ASP A 26 0.01 -28.70 -0.04
CA ASP A 26 -1.32 -29.25 -0.32
C ASP A 26 -2.32 -28.13 -0.63
N GLN A 27 -2.36 -27.09 0.21
CA GLN A 27 -3.26 -25.95 0.02
C GLN A 27 -2.93 -25.18 -1.27
N GLN A 28 -1.65 -25.02 -1.62
CA GLN A 28 -1.22 -24.40 -2.87
C GLN A 28 -1.64 -25.23 -4.09
N GLN A 29 -1.42 -26.55 -4.08
CA GLN A 29 -1.79 -27.44 -5.19
C GLN A 29 -3.31 -27.48 -5.41
N ARG A 30 -4.09 -27.36 -4.32
CA ARG A 30 -5.54 -27.31 -4.36
C ARG A 30 -6.10 -25.92 -4.69
N GLY A 31 -5.23 -24.90 -4.84
CA GLY A 31 -5.65 -23.53 -5.15
C GLY A 31 -6.46 -22.87 -4.05
N LEU A 32 -6.25 -23.25 -2.79
CA LEU A 32 -6.99 -22.72 -1.64
C LEU A 32 -6.36 -21.44 -1.04
N LEU A 33 -5.22 -21.00 -1.59
CA LEU A 33 -4.50 -19.84 -1.13
C LEU A 33 -4.90 -18.62 -1.96
N GLU A 34 -5.40 -17.58 -1.30
CA GLU A 34 -5.80 -16.33 -1.94
C GLU A 34 -5.10 -15.14 -1.27
N CYS A 35 -4.79 -14.13 -2.08
CA CYS A 35 -4.24 -12.88 -1.58
C CYS A 35 -5.32 -12.09 -0.83
N PRO A 36 -5.12 -11.71 0.45
CA PRO A 36 -6.11 -10.95 1.22
C PRO A 36 -6.28 -9.49 0.72
N VAL A 37 -5.38 -9.02 -0.15
CA VAL A 37 -5.41 -7.65 -0.69
C VAL A 37 -6.19 -7.58 -2.01
N CYS A 38 -5.98 -8.54 -2.92
CA CYS A 38 -6.53 -8.49 -4.27
C CYS A 38 -7.32 -9.73 -4.70
N GLY A 39 -7.37 -10.78 -3.89
CA GLY A 39 -8.05 -12.05 -4.22
C GLY A 39 -7.33 -12.89 -5.27
N ASP A 40 -6.10 -12.53 -5.66
CA ASP A 40 -5.32 -13.31 -6.61
C ASP A 40 -4.88 -14.64 -5.99
N GLY A 41 -5.09 -15.75 -6.71
CA GLY A 41 -4.74 -17.11 -6.26
C GLY A 41 -3.32 -17.55 -6.65
N ALA A 42 -2.58 -16.73 -7.40
CA ALA A 42 -1.21 -17.04 -7.79
C ALA A 42 -0.24 -16.71 -6.64
N ILE A 43 -0.24 -17.57 -5.62
CA ILE A 43 0.53 -17.38 -4.39
C ILE A 43 1.86 -18.17 -4.42
N THR A 44 2.96 -17.48 -4.16
CA THR A 44 4.32 -18.03 -4.14
C THR A 44 5.02 -17.74 -2.81
N LYS A 45 5.80 -18.72 -2.32
CA LYS A 45 6.60 -18.56 -1.10
C LYS A 45 7.78 -17.64 -1.37
N GLY A 46 7.93 -16.60 -0.57
CA GLY A 46 9.10 -15.71 -0.59
C GLY A 46 10.35 -16.43 -0.09
N LEU A 47 11.52 -15.99 -0.58
CA LEU A 47 12.80 -16.40 -0.01
C LEU A 47 12.95 -15.70 1.34
N SER A 48 12.93 -16.44 2.44
CA SER A 48 13.31 -15.90 3.75
C SER A 48 14.79 -15.56 3.69
N ALA A 49 15.14 -14.27 3.68
CA ALA A 49 16.53 -13.84 3.62
C ALA A 49 17.20 -14.19 4.97
N PRO A 50 18.16 -15.13 5.01
CA PRO A 50 18.95 -15.35 6.21
C PRO A 50 19.74 -14.06 6.49
N ARG A 51 19.69 -13.56 7.72
CA ARG A 51 20.60 -12.51 8.17
C ARG A 51 22.01 -13.07 8.16
N LEU A 52 22.74 -12.83 7.07
CA LEU A 52 24.18 -13.07 7.00
C LEU A 52 24.86 -11.99 7.84
N ASN A 53 25.22 -12.32 9.08
CA ASN A 53 26.24 -11.57 9.80
C ASN A 53 27.57 -11.86 9.10
N LEU A 54 27.89 -11.09 8.06
CA LEU A 54 29.23 -11.09 7.48
C LEU A 54 30.16 -10.57 8.56
N GLY A 55 30.86 -11.49 9.21
CA GLY A 55 31.74 -11.21 10.33
C GLY A 55 32.71 -10.09 9.98
N ALA A 56 32.71 -9.04 10.80
CA ALA A 56 33.83 -8.12 10.85
C ALA A 56 35.04 -8.88 11.41
N ALA A 57 35.88 -9.39 10.52
CA ALA A 57 37.27 -9.74 10.77
C ALA A 57 38.06 -9.18 9.57
N ALA A 58 39.17 -8.45 9.71
CA ALA A 58 40.12 -8.24 10.80
C ALA A 58 40.93 -6.96 10.43
N PRO A 59 42.26 -6.92 10.67
CA PRO A 59 43.01 -6.55 11.86
C PRO A 59 43.37 -5.04 11.90
N GLN A 60 43.84 -4.54 13.04
CA GLN A 60 44.49 -3.22 13.13
C GLN A 60 46.02 -3.40 12.95
N PRO A 61 46.65 -2.84 11.91
CA PRO A 61 48.10 -2.62 11.87
C PRO A 61 48.47 -1.16 12.25
N PRO A 62 49.73 -0.90 12.59
CA PRO A 62 50.15 0.33 13.26
C PRO A 62 50.26 1.53 12.33
N SER A 63 50.16 2.70 12.95
CA SER A 63 50.37 4.03 12.42
C SER A 63 51.77 4.22 11.83
N SER A 64 51.87 4.74 10.59
CA SER A 64 52.83 5.80 10.21
C SER A 64 52.57 6.31 8.77
N GLU A 65 52.17 7.58 8.74
CA GLU A 65 52.35 8.70 7.79
C GLU A 65 52.90 8.54 6.35
N ALA A 66 52.34 9.41 5.49
CA ALA A 66 52.87 10.04 4.26
C ALA A 66 52.78 9.29 2.89
N SER A 67 51.93 9.78 1.97
CA SER A 67 52.36 10.67 0.85
C SER A 67 51.31 10.81 -0.27
N ALA A 68 51.05 12.07 -0.63
CA ALA A 68 50.67 12.68 -1.91
C ALA A 68 49.92 11.91 -3.04
N ALA A 69 48.68 12.39 -3.29
CA ALA A 69 48.19 13.07 -4.51
C ALA A 69 48.06 12.37 -5.90
N VAL A 70 46.83 12.50 -6.43
CA VAL A 70 46.32 12.57 -7.83
C VAL A 70 46.22 11.30 -8.69
N SER A 71 44.99 10.85 -8.98
CA SER A 71 44.40 10.84 -10.35
C SER A 71 43.05 10.13 -10.45
N GLN A 72 42.04 10.95 -10.73
CA GLN A 72 40.85 10.78 -11.58
C GLN A 72 40.55 9.40 -12.24
N GLN A 73 39.29 8.98 -12.05
CA GLN A 73 38.29 8.69 -13.10
C GLN A 73 37.74 7.25 -13.26
N THR A 74 36.40 7.17 -13.12
CA THR A 74 35.42 6.30 -13.80
C THR A 74 35.40 4.79 -13.53
N ARG A 75 34.34 4.37 -12.83
CA ARG A 75 33.16 3.64 -13.35
C ARG A 75 32.21 3.51 -12.15
N GLY A 76 31.11 4.24 -12.05
CA GLY A 76 29.95 4.02 -12.90
C GLY A 76 29.27 2.71 -12.50
N LEU A 77 28.51 2.70 -11.40
CA LEU A 77 27.33 1.85 -11.30
C LEU A 77 26.29 2.47 -10.36
N THR A 78 25.18 2.82 -10.99
CA THR A 78 23.89 3.26 -10.50
C THR A 78 23.52 2.64 -9.15
N THR A 79 23.43 3.47 -8.10
CA THR A 79 22.73 3.13 -6.86
C THR A 79 21.24 3.00 -7.16
N LEU A 80 20.76 1.75 -7.28
CA LEU A 80 19.34 1.45 -7.22
C LEU A 80 18.81 1.89 -5.83
N PRO A 81 17.68 2.62 -5.74
CA PRO A 81 17.17 3.08 -4.46
C PRO A 81 16.53 1.91 -3.69
N GLY A 82 17.29 1.33 -2.76
CA GLY A 82 16.85 0.25 -1.86
C GLY A 82 15.89 0.69 -0.74
N ASN A 83 14.92 1.55 -1.03
CA ASN A 83 13.90 2.02 -0.07
C ASN A 83 12.46 1.95 -0.59
N ALA A 84 12.22 1.23 -1.68
CA ALA A 84 10.89 1.02 -2.24
C ALA A 84 9.83 0.50 -1.23
N PRO A 85 10.11 -0.53 -0.40
CA PRO A 85 9.08 -1.05 0.51
C PRO A 85 8.78 -0.12 1.69
N GLU A 86 9.77 0.62 2.21
CA GLU A 86 9.53 1.58 3.30
C GLU A 86 8.80 2.83 2.82
N LYS A 87 9.17 3.35 1.64
CA LYS A 87 8.43 4.46 1.01
C LYS A 87 6.98 4.09 0.71
N LEU A 88 6.73 2.86 0.24
CA LEU A 88 5.38 2.39 -0.03
C LEU A 88 4.55 2.27 1.26
N ARG A 89 5.13 1.74 2.34
CA ARG A 89 4.48 1.69 3.67
C ARG A 89 4.18 3.07 4.23
N ALA A 90 5.14 4.01 4.12
CA ALA A 90 4.95 5.38 4.56
C ALA A 90 3.82 6.07 3.78
N LEU A 91 3.76 5.86 2.46
CA LEU A 91 2.68 6.38 1.61
C LEU A 91 1.32 5.78 1.99
N GLN A 92 1.27 4.47 2.25
CA GLN A 92 0.04 3.80 2.69
C GLN A 92 -0.44 4.33 4.05
N ALA A 93 0.47 4.50 5.02
CA ALA A 93 0.12 5.04 6.33
C ALA A 93 -0.40 6.49 6.22
N ALA A 94 0.27 7.32 5.41
CA ALA A 94 -0.18 8.68 5.13
C ALA A 94 -1.57 8.70 4.46
N TRP A 95 -1.83 7.81 3.51
CA TRP A 95 -3.14 7.68 2.86
C TRP A 95 -4.24 7.28 3.85
N LEU A 96 -3.98 6.30 4.72
CA LEU A 96 -4.92 5.87 5.76
C LEU A 96 -5.18 6.97 6.80
N GLN A 97 -4.19 7.81 7.11
CA GLN A 97 -4.39 8.93 8.01
C GLN A 97 -5.27 10.01 7.35
N LEU A 98 -5.00 10.35 6.09
CA LEU A 98 -5.80 11.29 5.33
C LEU A 98 -7.24 10.80 5.18
N SER A 99 -7.45 9.52 4.86
CA SER A 99 -8.79 8.96 4.71
C SER A 99 -9.61 9.06 6.00
N ARG A 100 -8.98 8.83 7.18
CA ARG A 100 -9.64 9.01 8.49
C ARG A 100 -10.02 10.46 8.73
N GLN A 101 -9.13 11.40 8.41
CA GLN A 101 -9.42 12.83 8.57
C GLN A 101 -10.60 13.26 7.69
N LEU A 102 -10.62 12.83 6.43
CA LEU A 102 -11.73 13.10 5.52
C LEU A 102 -13.04 12.47 6.02
N ALA A 103 -13.00 11.22 6.49
CA ALA A 103 -14.18 10.53 7.00
C ALA A 103 -14.75 11.19 8.27
N GLN A 104 -13.92 11.79 9.13
CA GLN A 104 -14.35 12.53 10.31
C GLN A 104 -14.86 13.94 9.99
N ALA A 105 -14.29 14.57 8.96
CA ALA A 105 -14.66 15.92 8.55
C ALA A 105 -15.87 15.97 7.61
N SER A 106 -16.36 14.82 7.13
CA SER A 106 -17.47 14.75 6.18
C SER A 106 -18.58 13.81 6.63
N GLU A 107 -19.81 14.12 6.25
CA GLU A 107 -20.98 13.30 6.52
C GLU A 107 -21.13 12.21 5.44
N ASP A 108 -21.35 10.95 5.86
CA ASP A 108 -21.60 9.84 4.93
C ASP A 108 -23.08 9.80 4.55
N VAL A 109 -23.38 10.23 3.33
CA VAL A 109 -24.74 10.25 2.77
C VAL A 109 -25.07 9.02 1.93
N GLY A 110 -24.14 8.07 1.81
CA GLY A 110 -24.34 6.83 1.06
C GLY A 110 -24.77 7.07 -0.39
N THR A 111 -25.85 6.41 -0.83
CA THR A 111 -26.37 6.50 -2.21
C THR A 111 -27.08 7.80 -2.54
N ARG A 112 -27.35 8.66 -1.54
CA ARG A 112 -27.99 9.97 -1.72
C ARG A 112 -27.01 11.09 -2.09
N PHE A 113 -25.79 10.73 -2.48
CA PHE A 113 -24.74 11.70 -2.79
C PHE A 113 -25.12 12.59 -3.98
N THR A 114 -25.61 12.01 -5.07
CA THR A 114 -25.98 12.78 -6.28
C THR A 114 -27.03 13.84 -5.98
N GLU A 115 -28.10 13.47 -5.27
CA GLU A 115 -29.20 14.38 -4.94
C GLU A 115 -28.74 15.54 -4.05
N GLN A 116 -27.96 15.25 -3.00
CA GLN A 116 -27.47 16.28 -2.08
C GLN A 116 -26.41 17.17 -2.70
N ALA A 117 -25.50 16.60 -3.51
CA ALA A 117 -24.47 17.38 -4.20
C ALA A 117 -25.09 18.38 -5.19
N LEU A 118 -26.13 17.98 -5.93
CA LEU A 118 -26.88 18.87 -6.80
C LEU A 118 -27.68 19.92 -6.01
N ALA A 119 -28.35 19.54 -4.93
CA ALA A 119 -29.11 20.46 -4.09
C ALA A 119 -28.20 21.54 -3.46
N MET A 120 -27.01 21.16 -2.99
CA MET A 120 -25.99 22.09 -2.50
C MET A 120 -25.48 23.00 -3.61
N HIS A 121 -25.16 22.44 -4.79
CA HIS A 121 -24.68 23.21 -5.94
C HIS A 121 -25.68 24.25 -6.45
N ARG A 122 -26.98 23.92 -6.40
CA ARG A 122 -28.09 24.81 -6.79
C ARG A 122 -28.50 25.80 -5.68
N GLY A 123 -27.92 25.68 -4.47
CA GLY A 123 -28.23 26.53 -3.32
C GLY A 123 -29.55 26.19 -2.60
N GLU A 124 -30.12 25.01 -2.84
CA GLU A 124 -31.33 24.53 -2.17
C GLU A 124 -31.04 23.98 -0.76
N GLN A 125 -29.79 23.60 -0.50
CA GLN A 125 -29.30 23.14 0.80
C GLN A 125 -28.00 23.86 1.19
N GLU A 126 -27.72 23.89 2.50
CA GLU A 126 -26.49 24.45 3.04
C GLU A 126 -25.27 23.62 2.59
N GLU A 127 -24.20 24.29 2.16
CA GLU A 127 -22.97 23.62 1.74
C GLU A 127 -22.27 22.95 2.94
N LYS A 128 -22.18 21.63 2.90
CA LYS A 128 -21.49 20.81 3.91
C LYS A 128 -20.57 19.80 3.26
N PRO A 129 -19.47 19.41 3.93
CA PRO A 129 -18.63 18.32 3.44
C PRO A 129 -19.42 17.01 3.51
N ILE A 130 -19.77 16.46 2.35
CA ILE A 130 -20.46 15.16 2.22
C ILE A 130 -19.59 14.16 1.47
N ARG A 131 -19.73 12.88 1.84
CA ARG A 131 -19.14 11.74 1.12
C ARG A 131 -20.21 10.70 0.86
N GLY A 132 -20.07 9.94 -0.22
CA GLY A 132 -21.04 8.89 -0.52
C GLY A 132 -20.63 8.05 -1.72
N GLN A 133 -21.58 7.29 -2.24
CA GLN A 133 -21.39 6.31 -3.29
C GLN A 133 -22.27 6.69 -4.48
N VAL A 134 -21.69 6.64 -5.67
CA VAL A 134 -22.39 6.90 -6.93
C VAL A 134 -21.98 5.87 -7.97
N THR A 135 -22.87 5.60 -8.91
CA THR A 135 -22.51 4.84 -10.11
C THR A 135 -21.61 5.69 -11.04
N PRO A 136 -20.85 5.06 -11.93
CA PRO A 136 -20.04 5.79 -12.91
C PRO A 136 -20.86 6.77 -13.77
N ALA A 137 -22.10 6.42 -14.12
CA ALA A 137 -23.00 7.29 -14.88
C ALA A 137 -23.40 8.53 -14.08
N GLN A 138 -23.76 8.36 -12.80
CA GLN A 138 -24.08 9.50 -11.91
C GLN A 138 -22.87 10.39 -11.65
N ALA A 139 -21.66 9.82 -11.55
CA ALA A 139 -20.45 10.61 -11.40
C ALA A 139 -20.19 11.49 -12.65
N GLN A 140 -20.49 10.98 -13.84
CA GLN A 140 -20.39 11.76 -15.08
C GLN A 140 -21.41 12.89 -15.11
N GLU A 141 -22.66 12.62 -14.77
CA GLU A 141 -23.73 13.63 -14.68
C GLU A 141 -23.35 14.79 -13.75
N LEU A 142 -22.76 14.48 -12.58
CA LEU A 142 -22.28 15.50 -11.64
C LEU A 142 -21.17 16.37 -12.23
N VAL A 143 -20.26 15.79 -13.01
CA VAL A 143 -19.18 16.54 -13.68
C VAL A 143 -19.74 17.41 -14.81
N GLU A 144 -20.70 16.90 -15.58
CA GLU A 144 -21.37 17.64 -16.65
C GLU A 144 -22.19 18.82 -16.12
N GLU A 145 -22.87 18.64 -14.99
CA GLU A 145 -23.58 19.71 -14.26
C GLU A 145 -22.62 20.71 -13.60
N GLY A 146 -21.30 20.44 -13.58
CA GLY A 146 -20.29 21.33 -13.00
C GLY A 146 -20.17 21.21 -11.47
N VAL A 147 -20.67 20.14 -10.87
CA VAL A 147 -20.55 19.89 -9.44
C VAL A 147 -19.10 19.47 -9.10
N PRO A 148 -18.42 20.18 -8.19
CA PRO A 148 -17.04 19.89 -7.83
C PRO A 148 -16.94 18.60 -6.99
N ILE A 149 -16.68 17.47 -7.65
CA ILE A 149 -16.52 16.16 -7.01
C ILE A 149 -15.08 15.64 -7.10
N VAL A 150 -14.66 14.85 -6.11
CA VAL A 150 -13.37 14.16 -6.11
C VAL A 150 -13.60 12.66 -5.97
N PRO A 151 -13.22 11.82 -6.96
CA PRO A 151 -13.32 10.37 -6.84
C PRO A 151 -12.26 9.85 -5.87
N LEU A 152 -12.70 9.23 -4.77
CA LEU A 152 -11.80 8.65 -3.76
C LEU A 152 -11.87 7.12 -3.82
N ALA A 153 -10.73 6.49 -4.11
CA ALA A 153 -10.56 5.04 -4.01
C ALA A 153 -10.32 4.65 -2.55
N LEU A 154 -11.37 4.66 -1.73
CA LEU A 154 -11.30 4.21 -0.35
C LEU A 154 -11.44 2.69 -0.29
N PRO A 155 -10.60 1.98 0.50
CA PRO A 155 -10.80 0.57 0.76
C PRO A 155 -12.12 0.38 1.51
N LYS A 156 -12.87 -0.67 1.17
CA LYS A 156 -14.24 -0.95 1.67
C LYS A 156 -14.37 -0.96 3.21
N VAL A 157 -13.25 -1.13 3.92
CA VAL A 157 -13.16 -1.12 5.40
C VAL A 157 -13.22 0.28 6.04
N SER A 158 -13.40 1.36 5.26
CA SER A 158 -13.35 2.74 5.78
C SER A 158 -14.64 3.24 6.43
N GLY A 159 -15.72 2.43 6.44
CA GLY A 159 -17.04 2.79 6.98
C GLY A 159 -17.55 1.91 8.12
N GLU A 160 -16.98 0.72 8.33
CA GLU A 160 -17.33 -0.11 9.48
C GLU A 160 -16.48 0.31 10.67
N THR A 161 -17.12 0.94 11.66
CA THR A 161 -16.54 1.08 12.99
C THR A 161 -16.09 -0.30 13.44
N LEU A 162 -14.77 -0.50 13.58
CA LEU A 162 -14.19 -1.63 14.28
C LEU A 162 -14.78 -1.63 15.70
N GLN A 163 -15.80 -2.46 15.92
CA GLN A 163 -16.24 -2.90 17.24
C GLN A 163 -15.60 -4.26 17.52
#